data_AF-A0A975LN02-F1
#
_entry.id   AF-A0A975LN02-F1
#
_cell.length_a   1.000
_cell.length_b   1.000
_cell.length_c   1.000
_cell.angle_alpha   90.00
_cell.angle_beta   90.00
_cell.angle_gamma   90.00
#
_symmetry.space_group_name_H-M   'P 1'
#
loop_
_entity.id
_entity.type
_entity.pdbx_description
1 polymer ?
#
loop_
_entity_poly.entity_id
_entity_poly.type
_entity_poly.pdbx_seq_one_letter_code
_entity_poly.pdbx_strand_id
1 'polypeptide(L)' 'MGICQICGENNKCALDQVGMKEECWCESVEFSKEMINRLKEKGITDCICRNCYSRLMESLNS' A
#
# COMPACT_ATOMS: atom_id res chain seq x y z
N MET A 1 12.96 1.31 6.76
CA MET A 1 12.26 2.34 5.99
C MET A 1 11.61 1.61 4.83
N GLY A 2 10.30 1.46 4.86
CA GLY A 2 9.62 0.53 3.97
C GLY A 2 9.62 1.02 2.52
N ILE A 3 9.82 0.10 1.58
CA ILE A 3 9.81 0.38 0.15
C ILE A 3 8.52 -0.17 -0.45
N CYS A 4 7.89 0.59 -1.34
CA CYS A 4 6.74 0.16 -2.10
C CYS A 4 7.19 -0.77 -3.22
N GLN A 5 6.72 -2.01 -3.22
CA GLN A 5 7.07 -3.01 -4.25
C GLN A 5 6.49 -2.71 -5.64
N ILE A 6 5.63 -1.70 -5.78
CA ILE A 6 5.05 -1.29 -7.07
C ILE A 6 5.93 -0.24 -7.76
N CYS A 7 6.39 0.79 -7.04
CA CYS A 7 7.11 1.92 -7.63
C CYS A 7 8.56 2.08 -7.15
N GLY A 8 8.99 1.32 -6.14
CA GLY A 8 10.32 1.44 -5.54
C GLY A 8 10.52 2.67 -4.63
N GLU A 9 9.50 3.53 -4.48
CA GLU A 9 9.55 4.67 -3.57
C GLU A 9 9.25 4.26 -2.12
N ASN A 10 9.49 5.17 -1.17
CA ASN A 10 9.14 4.98 0.23
C ASN A 10 7.63 4.74 0.41
N ASN A 11 7.25 3.63 1.06
CA ASN A 11 5.84 3.28 1.30
C ASN A 11 5.20 4.08 2.44
N LYS A 12 6.00 4.80 3.22
CA LYS A 12 5.62 5.56 4.44
C LYS A 12 4.81 4.71 5.42
N CYS A 13 5.15 3.42 5.52
CA CYS A 13 4.57 2.52 6.49
C CYS A 13 5.16 2.81 7.88
N ALA A 14 4.29 3.01 8.88
CA ALA A 14 4.70 3.34 10.24
C ALA A 14 5.19 2.12 11.04
N LEU A 15 4.86 0.89 10.61
CA LEU A 15 5.44 -0.36 11.14
C LEU A 15 6.97 -0.37 11.10
N ASP A 16 7.56 0.32 10.13
CA ASP A 16 9.01 0.41 9.93
C ASP A 16 9.69 1.50 10.77
N GLN A 17 8.92 2.29 11.52
CA GLN A 17 9.41 3.38 12.38
C GLN A 17 9.30 2.97 13.85
N VAL A 18 10.32 2.26 14.33
CA VAL A 18 10.45 1.87 15.75
C VAL A 18 10.33 3.11 16.64
N GLY A 19 9.24 3.20 17.41
CA GLY A 19 9.01 4.26 18.40
C GLY A 19 8.01 5.34 18.00
N MET A 20 7.45 5.32 16.79
CA MET A 20 6.34 6.23 16.43
C MET A 20 4.98 5.58 16.66
N LYS A 21 4.14 6.23 17.48
CA LYS A 21 2.71 5.94 17.66
C LYS A 21 1.86 6.36 16.45
N GLU A 22 2.46 6.51 15.27
CA GLU A 22 1.72 6.95 14.10
C GLU A 22 1.09 5.72 13.44
N GLU A 23 -0.22 5.79 13.19
CA GLU A 23 -0.95 4.77 12.44
C GLU A 23 -0.41 4.71 11.01
N CYS A 24 -0.32 3.53 10.42
CA CYS A 24 0.05 3.44 9.01
C CYS A 24 -1.01 4.15 8.17
N TRP A 25 -0.60 4.91 7.15
CA TRP A 25 -1.57 5.59 6.28
C TRP A 25 -2.61 4.63 5.68
N CYS A 26 -2.25 3.36 5.50
CA CYS A 26 -3.10 2.32 4.94
C CYS A 26 -4.27 1.93 5.88
N GLU A 27 -4.19 2.22 7.17
CA GLU A 27 -5.27 1.98 8.14
C GLU A 27 -6.44 2.97 7.94
N SER A 28 -6.18 4.11 7.31
CA SER A 28 -7.20 5.13 6.99
C SER A 28 -7.96 4.89 5.68
N VAL A 29 -7.70 3.78 4.98
CA VAL A 29 -8.32 3.47 3.67
C VAL A 29 -8.81 2.03 3.61
N GLU A 30 -9.74 1.75 2.70
CA GLU A 30 -10.27 0.41 2.49
C GLU A 30 -9.57 -0.29 1.31
N PHE A 31 -9.14 -1.54 1.52
CA PHE A 31 -8.63 -2.39 0.45
C PHE A 31 -9.73 -3.35 0.00
N SER A 32 -10.26 -3.11 -1.21
CA SER A 32 -11.25 -4.02 -1.79
C SER A 32 -10.65 -5.40 -2.03
N LYS A 33 -11.49 -6.45 -2.00
CA LYS A 33 -11.06 -7.83 -2.29
C LYS A 33 -10.40 -7.96 -3.67
N GLU A 34 -10.94 -7.25 -4.67
CA GLU A 34 -10.38 -7.25 -6.02
C GLU A 34 -8.96 -6.66 -6.04
N MET A 35 -8.75 -5.54 -5.34
CA MET A 35 -7.42 -4.94 -5.24
C MET A 35 -6.42 -5.89 -4.58
N ILE A 36 -6.81 -6.52 -3.47
CA ILE A 36 -5.96 -7.48 -2.77
C ILE A 36 -5.58 -8.65 -3.70
N ASN A 37 -6.53 -9.14 -4.49
CA ASN A 37 -6.25 -10.22 -5.45
C ASN A 37 -5.27 -9.77 -6.54
N ARG A 38 -5.46 -8.59 -7.15
CA ARG A 38 -4.52 -8.04 -8.14
C ARG A 38 -3.10 -7.86 -7.58
N LEU A 39 -2.99 -7.45 -6.31
CA LEU A 39 -1.70 -7.33 -5.63
C LEU A 39 -1.03 -8.70 -5.46
N LYS A 40 -1.78 -9.71 -5.01
CA LYS A 40 -1.30 -11.09 -4.86
C LYS A 40 -0.87 -11.71 -6.19
N GLU A 41 -1.63 -11.51 -7.26
CA GLU A 41 -1.28 -11.97 -8.62
C GLU A 41 0.04 -11.37 -9.12
N LYS A 42 0.34 -10.12 -8.70
CA LYS A 42 1.60 -9.44 -8.99
C LYS A 42 2.74 -9.82 -8.03
N GLY A 43 2.51 -10.75 -7.10
CA GLY A 43 3.50 -11.15 -6.10
C GLY A 43 3.81 -10.06 -5.06
N ILE A 44 2.96 -9.05 -4.92
CA ILE A 44 3.11 -8.00 -3.90
C ILE A 44 2.68 -8.60 -2.55
N THR A 45 3.64 -8.76 -1.64
CA THR A 45 3.40 -9.31 -0.30
C THR A 45 3.57 -8.27 0.81
N ASP A 46 4.20 -7.14 0.51
CA ASP A 46 4.51 -6.08 1.47
C ASP A 46 3.67 -4.82 1.27
N CYS A 47 3.84 -3.85 2.17
CA CYS A 47 3.11 -2.58 2.15
C CYS A 47 3.38 -1.77 0.86
N ILE A 48 2.31 -1.21 0.29
CA ILE A 48 2.37 -0.28 -0.84
C ILE A 48 2.37 1.18 -0.37
N CYS A 49 2.62 2.14 -1.26
CA CYS A 49 2.48 3.57 -0.95
C CYS A 49 1.07 4.09 -1.31
N ARG A 50 0.68 5.23 -0.71
CA ARG A 50 -0.62 5.89 -0.96
C ARG A 50 -0.85 6.22 -2.44
N ASN A 51 0.21 6.59 -3.16
CA ASN A 51 0.13 6.92 -4.58
C ASN A 51 -0.25 5.69 -5.42
N CYS A 52 0.40 4.55 -5.16
CA CYS A 52 0.08 3.31 -5.86
C CYS A 52 -1.31 2.79 -5.51
N TYR A 53 -1.74 2.92 -4.25
CA TYR A 53 -3.12 2.63 -3.87
C TYR A 53 -4.14 3.47 -4.65
N SER A 54 -3.92 4.78 -4.75
CA SER A 54 -4.84 5.69 -5.44
C SER A 54 -4.96 5.34 -6.93
N ARG A 55 -3.83 5.04 -7.59
CA ARG A 55 -3.81 4.60 -9.00
C ARG A 55 -4.52 3.25 -9.19
N LEU A 56 -4.37 2.33 -8.24
CA LEU A 56 -5.07 1.04 -8.29
C LEU A 56 -6.58 1.24 -8.13
N MET A 57 -7.03 2.09 -7.20
CA MET A 57 -8.44 2.45 -7.06
C MET A 57 -9.02 3.06 -8.33
N GLU A 58 -8.31 3.99 -8.96
CA GLU A 58 -8.73 4.58 -10.23
C GLU A 58 -8.89 3.52 -11.33
N SER A 59 -7.93 2.59 -11.44
CA SER A 59 -7.97 1.49 -12.43
C SER A 59 -9.04 0.41 -12.19
N LEU A 60 -9.69 0.43 -11.03
CA LEU A 60 -10.78 -0.48 -10.67
C LEU A 60 -12.15 0.15 -10.94
N ASN A 61 -12.22 1.47 -11.02
CA ASN A 61 -13.45 2.25 -11.24
C ASN A 61 -13.57 2.80 -12.66
N SER A 62 -12.59 2.51 -13.53
CA SER A 62 -12.59 2.84 -14.97
C SER A 62 -12.92 1.62 -15.82
#